data_AF-A0A946I7Q3-F1
#
_entry.id   AF-A0A946I7Q3-F1
#
_cell.length_a   1.000
_cell.length_b   1.000
_cell.length_c   1.000
_cell.angle_alpha   90.00
_cell.angle_beta   90.00
_cell.angle_gamma   90.00
#
_symmetry.space_group_name_H-M   'P 1'
#
loop_
_entity.id
_entity.type
_entity.pdbx_description
1 polymer ?
#
loop_
_entity_poly.entity_id
_entity_poly.type
_entity_poly.pdbx_seq_one_letter_code
_entity_poly.pdbx_strand_id
1 'polypeptide(L)'
;MKKLLLALFILSSFNSKGTIHTIGVWGGYYEFVPASITIQLGDTLQWEPFAGLLTVMLHTITSDNIPAGAVSFDQVWQMPADTFFQYIPQVAGLYQYVCTPHIPNGMIAEFTVTNVGNTQTYVPDDNFESYLEANGMGNGIPNDEYVTTANIDTITSLDVDNLNISDLTGIEDFSALNYLNCDGNQLTSLDVSQNTVLYVLECGGNNLIKLDLSNNPNLEELHCPENL
;
A
#
# COMPACT_ATOMS: atom_id res chain seq x y z
N MET A 1 8.36 -14.69 -32.90
CA MET A 1 7.82 -13.32 -32.70
C MET A 1 6.30 -13.39 -32.62
N LYS A 2 5.74 -13.70 -31.45
CA LYS A 2 4.30 -13.62 -31.19
C LYS A 2 4.09 -13.12 -29.77
N LYS A 3 3.69 -11.85 -29.71
CA LYS A 3 2.89 -11.16 -28.69
C LYS A 3 3.26 -11.40 -27.23
N LEU A 4 4.08 -10.49 -26.70
CA LEU A 4 4.02 -10.05 -25.32
C LEU A 4 2.62 -9.43 -25.11
N LEU A 5 1.63 -10.22 -24.68
CA LEU A 5 0.32 -9.67 -24.31
C LEU A 5 0.43 -9.21 -22.86
N LEU A 6 0.97 -8.00 -22.68
CA LEU A 6 0.76 -7.23 -21.46
C LEU A 6 -0.73 -6.90 -21.46
N ALA A 7 -1.52 -7.49 -20.56
CA ALA A 7 -2.88 -7.02 -20.29
C ALA A 7 -2.77 -5.68 -19.55
N LEU A 8 -2.36 -4.64 -20.28
CA LEU A 8 -2.30 -3.27 -19.82
C LEU A 8 -3.71 -2.69 -19.94
N PHE A 9 -4.48 -2.71 -18.85
CA PHE A 9 -5.73 -1.94 -18.75
C PHE A 9 -5.46 -0.61 -18.05
N ILE A 10 -5.40 0.43 -18.90
CA ILE A 10 -5.62 1.87 -18.67
C ILE A 10 -4.69 2.57 -17.66
N LEU A 11 -3.84 3.44 -18.22
CA LEU A 11 -3.17 4.53 -17.51
C LEU A 11 -4.21 5.46 -16.87
N SER A 12 -4.48 5.28 -15.58
CA SER A 12 -4.43 6.41 -14.66
C SER A 12 -3.19 6.22 -13.82
N SER A 13 -2.34 7.23 -13.80
CA SER A 13 -1.08 7.30 -13.07
C SER A 13 -1.20 6.86 -11.61
N PHE A 14 -1.05 5.56 -11.36
CA PHE A 14 -0.66 5.07 -10.05
C PHE A 14 0.81 4.67 -10.17
N ASN A 15 1.67 5.48 -9.56
CA ASN A 15 2.95 5.00 -9.06
C ASN A 15 2.65 3.91 -8.01
N SER A 16 2.33 2.68 -8.41
CA SER A 16 2.20 1.61 -7.42
C SER A 16 3.61 1.13 -7.07
N LYS A 17 4.15 1.65 -5.97
CA LYS A 17 5.29 1.09 -5.23
C LYS A 17 4.93 -0.29 -4.61
N GLY A 18 4.16 -1.13 -5.30
CA GLY A 18 3.70 -2.43 -4.79
C GLY A 18 4.81 -3.49 -4.86
N THR A 19 4.84 -4.39 -3.87
CA THR A 19 5.79 -5.51 -3.82
C THR A 19 5.41 -6.56 -4.87
N ILE A 20 6.41 -7.20 -5.49
CA ILE A 20 6.20 -8.37 -6.35
C ILE A 20 6.27 -9.63 -5.49
N HIS A 21 5.20 -10.40 -5.47
CA HIS A 21 5.11 -11.68 -4.78
C HIS A 21 5.07 -12.82 -5.79
N THR A 22 5.94 -13.81 -5.61
CA THR A 22 6.14 -14.87 -6.58
C THR A 22 5.43 -16.16 -6.18
N ILE A 23 4.75 -16.79 -7.14
CA ILE A 23 4.10 -18.10 -6.99
C ILE A 23 4.69 -19.06 -8.02
N GLY A 24 5.31 -20.14 -7.55
CA GLY A 24 5.80 -21.23 -8.38
C GLY A 24 4.66 -22.11 -8.90
N VAL A 25 4.72 -22.49 -10.18
CA VAL A 25 3.82 -23.48 -10.82
C VAL A 25 4.58 -24.78 -11.03
N TRP A 26 4.14 -25.86 -10.35
CA TRP A 26 4.88 -27.13 -10.28
C TRP A 26 4.18 -28.24 -11.08
N GLY A 27 4.69 -28.50 -12.28
CA GLY A 27 4.08 -29.47 -13.21
C GLY A 27 4.23 -30.95 -12.84
N GLY A 28 5.03 -31.30 -11.83
CA GLY A 28 5.18 -32.69 -11.35
C GLY A 28 4.31 -33.06 -10.15
N TYR A 29 3.82 -32.06 -9.42
CA TYR A 29 3.13 -32.24 -8.14
C TYR A 29 1.74 -31.59 -8.11
N TYR A 30 1.29 -31.02 -9.24
CA TYR A 30 -0.02 -30.39 -9.40
C TYR A 30 -0.31 -29.33 -8.34
N GLU A 31 0.67 -28.46 -8.08
CA GLU A 31 0.60 -27.49 -6.97
C GLU A 31 1.06 -26.09 -7.38
N PHE A 32 0.53 -25.10 -6.66
CA PHE A 32 1.03 -23.74 -6.64
C PHE A 32 1.81 -23.54 -5.33
N VAL A 33 2.97 -22.87 -5.39
CA VAL A 33 3.84 -22.69 -4.22
C VAL A 33 4.22 -21.21 -4.06
N PRO A 34 3.76 -20.53 -2.99
CA PRO A 34 2.86 -21.04 -1.97
C PRO A 34 1.43 -21.27 -2.51
N ALA A 35 0.68 -22.17 -1.86
CA ALA A 35 -0.73 -22.43 -2.19
C ALA A 35 -1.70 -21.37 -1.61
N SER A 36 -1.22 -20.59 -0.63
CA SER A 36 -1.92 -19.45 -0.05
C SER A 36 -0.95 -18.33 0.26
N ILE A 37 -1.30 -17.09 -0.08
CA ILE A 37 -0.52 -15.90 0.26
C ILE A 37 -1.45 -14.72 0.58
N THR A 38 -1.04 -13.83 1.48
CA THR A 38 -1.71 -12.56 1.72
C THR A 38 -0.87 -11.44 1.14
N ILE A 39 -1.49 -10.58 0.33
CA ILE A 39 -0.85 -9.44 -0.33
C ILE A 39 -1.67 -8.16 -0.13
N GLN A 40 -1.07 -7.01 -0.39
CA GLN A 40 -1.75 -5.73 -0.29
C GLN A 40 -2.39 -5.31 -1.62
N LEU A 41 -3.40 -4.45 -1.55
CA LEU A 41 -3.98 -3.84 -2.74
C LEU A 41 -2.89 -3.04 -3.49
N GLY A 42 -2.74 -3.29 -4.79
CA GLY A 42 -1.67 -2.69 -5.60
C GLY A 42 -0.35 -3.46 -5.64
N ASP A 43 -0.18 -4.52 -4.85
CA ASP A 43 0.91 -5.49 -5.04
C ASP A 43 0.74 -6.26 -6.36
N THR A 44 1.85 -6.82 -6.87
CA THR A 44 1.84 -7.66 -8.06
C THR A 44 2.03 -9.12 -7.67
N LEU A 45 1.10 -9.99 -8.07
CA LEU A 45 1.33 -11.44 -8.09
C LEU A 45 2.01 -11.81 -9.39
N GLN A 46 3.11 -12.53 -9.30
CA GLN A 46 3.82 -13.10 -10.44
C GLN A 46 3.87 -14.61 -10.30
N TRP A 47 3.21 -15.32 -11.21
CA TRP A 47 3.40 -16.76 -11.31
C TRP A 47 4.62 -17.02 -12.18
N GLU A 48 5.51 -17.91 -11.72
CA GLU A 48 6.71 -18.36 -12.43
C GLU A 48 6.79 -19.90 -12.47
N PRO A 49 7.43 -20.49 -13.48
CA PRO A 49 7.54 -21.95 -13.59
C PRO A 49 8.69 -22.47 -12.73
N PHE A 50 8.53 -23.64 -12.11
CA PHE A 50 9.63 -24.24 -11.38
C PHE A 50 10.74 -24.75 -12.32
N ALA A 51 11.96 -24.27 -12.15
CA ALA A 51 13.09 -24.62 -13.00
C ALA A 51 13.49 -26.10 -12.84
N GLY A 52 13.66 -26.81 -13.96
CA GLY A 52 14.26 -28.16 -13.99
C GLY A 52 13.37 -29.29 -14.49
N LEU A 53 12.07 -29.05 -14.77
CA LEU A 53 11.13 -30.07 -15.27
C LEU A 53 10.66 -29.72 -16.70
N LEU A 54 11.55 -29.84 -17.67
CA LEU A 54 11.28 -29.46 -19.07
C LEU A 54 10.65 -30.60 -19.87
N THR A 55 9.31 -30.66 -19.84
CA THR A 55 8.51 -31.11 -20.99
C THR A 55 7.45 -30.05 -21.27
N VAL A 56 6.97 -29.95 -22.51
CA VAL A 56 5.90 -29.01 -22.90
C VAL A 56 4.65 -29.36 -22.07
N MET A 57 4.45 -28.64 -20.97
CA MET A 57 3.31 -28.80 -20.09
C MET A 57 2.40 -27.58 -20.20
N LEU A 58 1.10 -27.86 -20.36
CA LEU A 58 0.04 -26.87 -20.46
C LEU A 58 -0.53 -26.64 -19.07
N HIS A 59 -0.43 -25.42 -18.56
CA HIS A 59 -1.09 -25.01 -17.33
C HIS A 59 -2.05 -23.86 -17.63
N THR A 60 -3.01 -23.64 -16.72
CA THR A 60 -3.76 -22.39 -16.70
C THR A 60 -3.62 -21.73 -15.34
N ILE A 61 -3.71 -20.41 -15.32
CA ILE A 61 -3.92 -19.59 -14.13
C ILE A 61 -5.29 -18.96 -14.31
N THR A 62 -6.31 -19.61 -13.76
CA THR A 62 -7.71 -19.25 -14.00
C THR A 62 -8.36 -18.88 -12.67
N SER A 63 -8.89 -17.67 -12.56
CA SER A 63 -9.67 -17.23 -11.41
C SER A 63 -10.95 -18.06 -11.31
N ASP A 64 -11.28 -18.52 -10.10
CA ASP A 64 -12.48 -19.32 -9.82
C ASP A 64 -13.50 -18.50 -9.00
N ASN A 65 -13.30 -18.39 -7.69
CA ASN A 65 -14.10 -17.55 -6.82
C ASN A 65 -13.32 -16.26 -6.47
N ILE A 66 -13.86 -15.09 -6.81
CA ILE A 66 -13.20 -13.79 -6.62
C ILE A 66 -14.15 -12.75 -6.02
N PRO A 67 -13.64 -11.68 -5.38
CA PRO A 67 -14.47 -10.64 -4.78
C PRO A 67 -15.38 -9.95 -5.81
N ALA A 68 -16.57 -9.50 -5.37
CA ALA A 68 -17.47 -8.76 -6.23
C ALA A 68 -16.80 -7.48 -6.75
N GLY A 69 -16.82 -7.28 -8.07
CA GLY A 69 -16.17 -6.14 -8.73
C GLY A 69 -14.70 -6.40 -9.13
N ALA A 70 -14.10 -7.53 -8.72
CA ALA A 70 -12.78 -7.92 -9.19
C ALA A 70 -12.80 -8.36 -10.67
N VAL A 71 -11.73 -8.06 -11.40
CA VAL A 71 -11.53 -8.53 -12.78
C VAL A 71 -11.03 -9.97 -12.75
N SER A 72 -11.76 -10.88 -13.39
CA SER A 72 -11.37 -12.27 -13.60
C SER A 72 -10.14 -12.39 -14.50
N PHE A 73 -9.32 -13.41 -14.29
CA PHE A 73 -8.17 -13.73 -15.12
C PHE A 73 -8.22 -15.19 -15.59
N ASP A 74 -7.81 -15.45 -16.83
CA ASP A 74 -7.70 -16.79 -17.40
C ASP A 74 -6.53 -16.82 -18.38
N GLN A 75 -5.37 -17.26 -17.88
CA GLN A 75 -4.15 -17.32 -18.66
C GLN A 75 -3.77 -18.77 -18.95
N VAL A 76 -3.68 -19.13 -20.22
CA VAL A 76 -3.07 -20.39 -20.65
C VAL A 76 -1.57 -20.20 -20.73
N TRP A 77 -0.83 -21.07 -20.06
CA TRP A 77 0.62 -21.06 -20.00
C TRP A 77 1.21 -22.22 -20.80
N GLN A 78 2.03 -21.89 -21.78
CA GLN A 78 2.79 -22.85 -22.59
C GLN A 78 4.31 -22.68 -22.40
N MET A 79 4.93 -23.62 -21.69
CA MET A 79 6.39 -23.68 -21.61
C MET A 79 7.00 -24.26 -22.91
N PRO A 80 8.16 -23.76 -23.39
CA PRO A 80 9.02 -22.73 -22.80
C PRO A 80 8.72 -21.30 -23.29
N ALA A 81 7.60 -21.08 -23.97
CA ALA A 81 7.30 -19.79 -24.61
C ALA A 81 6.98 -18.68 -23.61
N ASP A 82 6.31 -19.03 -22.52
CA ASP A 82 5.89 -18.10 -21.48
C ASP A 82 6.79 -18.24 -20.25
N THR A 83 7.31 -17.10 -19.75
CA THR A 83 8.25 -17.05 -18.62
C THR A 83 7.58 -16.67 -17.30
N PHE A 84 6.47 -15.94 -17.33
CA PHE A 84 5.67 -15.58 -16.15
C PHE A 84 4.27 -15.10 -16.56
N PHE A 85 3.35 -15.05 -15.60
CA PHE A 85 2.08 -14.32 -15.67
C PHE A 85 1.99 -13.36 -14.49
N GLN A 86 1.43 -12.15 -14.70
CA GLN A 86 1.26 -11.15 -13.65
C GLN A 86 -0.18 -10.70 -13.51
N TYR A 87 -0.59 -10.45 -12.27
CA TYR A 87 -1.89 -9.89 -11.91
C TYR A 87 -1.74 -8.87 -10.78
N ILE A 88 -2.41 -7.72 -10.92
CA ILE A 88 -2.45 -6.67 -9.89
C ILE A 88 -3.92 -6.55 -9.44
N PRO A 89 -4.30 -7.12 -8.29
CA PRO A 89 -5.66 -7.01 -7.80
C PRO A 89 -6.02 -5.55 -7.49
N GLN A 90 -7.24 -5.16 -7.90
CA GLN A 90 -7.81 -3.83 -7.66
C GLN A 90 -8.94 -3.84 -6.63
N VAL A 91 -9.27 -5.02 -6.08
CA VAL A 91 -10.31 -5.20 -5.07
C VAL A 91 -9.77 -6.05 -3.94
N ALA A 92 -10.05 -5.68 -2.69
CA ALA A 92 -9.70 -6.48 -1.54
C ALA A 92 -10.66 -7.66 -1.37
N GLY A 93 -10.15 -8.75 -0.80
CA GLY A 93 -10.89 -9.95 -0.50
C GLY A 93 -10.13 -11.23 -0.84
N LEU A 94 -10.81 -12.36 -0.70
CA LEU A 94 -10.25 -13.67 -1.01
C LEU A 94 -10.42 -13.98 -2.50
N TYR A 95 -9.32 -14.33 -3.14
CA TYR A 95 -9.27 -14.82 -4.51
C TYR A 95 -8.88 -16.29 -4.50
N GLN A 96 -9.68 -17.13 -5.15
CA GLN A 96 -9.37 -18.52 -5.41
C GLN A 96 -9.09 -18.70 -6.90
N TYR A 97 -8.09 -19.49 -7.23
CA TYR A 97 -7.70 -19.76 -8.60
C TYR A 97 -7.23 -21.19 -8.77
N VAL A 98 -7.29 -21.67 -10.01
CA VAL A 98 -7.09 -23.07 -10.34
C VAL A 98 -6.25 -23.21 -11.60
N CYS A 99 -5.64 -24.38 -11.74
CA CYS A 99 -5.24 -24.89 -13.04
C CYS A 99 -6.35 -25.77 -13.58
N THR A 100 -7.12 -25.25 -14.53
CA THR A 100 -8.29 -25.90 -15.14
C THR A 100 -8.07 -27.36 -15.56
N PRO A 101 -7.00 -27.72 -16.30
CA PRO A 101 -6.77 -29.11 -16.67
C PRO A 101 -6.42 -30.03 -15.48
N HIS A 102 -6.04 -29.46 -14.33
CA HIS A 102 -5.60 -30.19 -13.14
C HIS A 102 -6.53 -30.00 -11.93
N ILE A 103 -7.77 -29.50 -12.12
CA ILE A 103 -8.80 -29.48 -11.08
C ILE A 103 -9.01 -30.89 -10.46
N PRO A 104 -9.11 -31.99 -11.24
CA PRO A 104 -9.27 -33.33 -10.67
C PRO A 104 -8.10 -33.78 -9.78
N ASN A 105 -6.94 -33.18 -9.98
CA ASN A 105 -5.71 -33.43 -9.22
C ASN A 105 -5.58 -32.49 -8.01
N GLY A 106 -6.53 -31.58 -7.80
CA GLY A 106 -6.53 -30.64 -6.68
C GLY A 106 -5.60 -29.43 -6.86
N MET A 107 -5.22 -29.10 -8.10
CA MET A 107 -4.36 -27.93 -8.38
C MET A 107 -5.13 -26.62 -8.26
N ILE A 108 -5.42 -26.26 -7.01
CA ILE A 108 -6.15 -25.07 -6.58
C ILE A 108 -5.29 -24.28 -5.60
N ALA A 109 -5.47 -22.98 -5.54
CA ALA A 109 -4.80 -22.11 -4.58
C ALA A 109 -5.60 -20.84 -4.34
N GLU A 110 -5.18 -20.06 -3.36
CA GLU A 110 -5.82 -18.81 -3.02
C GLU A 110 -4.82 -17.71 -2.69
N PHE A 111 -5.27 -16.47 -2.81
CA PHE A 111 -4.59 -15.34 -2.21
C PHE A 111 -5.60 -14.39 -1.58
N THR A 112 -5.23 -13.80 -0.46
CA THR A 112 -6.04 -12.76 0.19
C THR A 112 -5.45 -11.40 -0.13
N VAL A 113 -6.26 -10.51 -0.69
CA VAL A 113 -5.89 -9.12 -0.91
C VAL A 113 -6.45 -8.31 0.24
N THR A 114 -5.59 -7.68 1.01
CA THR A 114 -6.01 -6.78 2.08
C THR A 114 -6.00 -5.35 1.57
N ASN A 115 -7.05 -4.58 1.85
CA ASN A 115 -7.10 -3.13 1.58
C ASN A 115 -6.28 -2.32 2.59
N VAL A 116 -5.24 -2.93 3.15
CA VAL A 116 -4.39 -2.32 4.17
C VAL A 116 -3.19 -1.73 3.44
N GLY A 117 -3.46 -0.81 2.52
CA GLY A 117 -2.43 0.10 2.07
C GLY A 117 -1.98 0.85 3.30
N ASN A 118 -0.79 0.49 3.78
CA ASN A 118 -0.14 0.91 5.03
C ASN A 118 -0.79 0.34 6.31
N THR A 119 -0.34 -0.85 6.76
CA THR A 119 -0.39 -1.18 8.20
C THR A 119 0.52 -0.26 9.01
N GLN A 120 1.46 0.40 8.33
CA GLN A 120 2.48 1.25 8.89
C GLN A 120 2.57 2.55 8.10
N THR A 121 2.60 3.65 8.82
CA THR A 121 2.82 4.99 8.30
C THR A 121 4.29 5.31 8.45
N TYR A 122 4.93 5.77 7.38
CA TYR A 122 6.34 6.17 7.39
C TYR A 122 6.48 7.53 8.07
N VAL A 123 7.29 7.60 9.12
CA VAL A 123 7.51 8.77 9.97
C VAL A 123 9.03 8.94 10.18
N PRO A 124 9.73 9.63 9.26
CA PRO A 124 11.20 9.67 9.24
C PRO A 124 11.86 10.62 10.24
N ASP A 125 11.10 11.50 10.90
CA ASP A 125 11.64 12.41 11.91
C ASP A 125 11.59 11.74 13.28
N ASP A 126 12.78 11.45 13.84
CA ASP A 126 12.93 10.78 15.14
C ASP A 126 12.14 11.46 16.27
N ASN A 127 12.02 12.81 16.26
CA ASN A 127 11.27 13.52 17.31
C ASN A 127 9.77 13.33 17.14
N PHE A 128 9.28 13.35 15.89
CA PHE A 128 7.87 13.09 15.60
C PHE A 128 7.50 11.65 15.92
N GLU A 129 8.28 10.67 15.46
CA GLU A 129 8.07 9.25 15.74
C GLU A 129 8.12 8.98 17.25
N SER A 130 9.14 9.51 17.95
CA SER A 130 9.27 9.36 19.40
C SER A 130 8.06 9.92 20.16
N TYR A 131 7.48 11.04 19.71
CA TYR A 131 6.27 11.57 20.30
C TYR A 131 5.08 10.62 20.11
N LEU A 132 4.90 10.09 18.91
CA LEU A 132 3.80 9.17 18.60
C LEU A 132 3.93 7.88 19.42
N GLU A 133 5.13 7.32 19.50
CA GLU A 133 5.45 6.17 20.36
C GLU A 133 5.11 6.43 21.83
N ALA A 134 5.54 7.57 22.37
CA ALA A 134 5.31 7.94 23.76
C ALA A 134 3.82 8.15 24.09
N ASN A 135 2.99 8.49 23.10
CA ASN A 135 1.57 8.77 23.27
C ASN A 135 0.65 7.61 22.82
N GLY A 136 1.21 6.40 22.60
CA GLY A 136 0.44 5.21 22.24
C GLY A 136 -0.11 5.23 20.81
N MET A 137 0.40 6.14 19.98
CA MET A 137 0.10 6.26 18.55
C MET A 137 1.10 5.47 17.69
N GLY A 138 2.23 5.05 18.27
CA GLY A 138 3.30 4.32 17.61
C GLY A 138 3.05 2.82 17.37
N ASN A 139 4.05 2.11 16.87
CA ASN A 139 4.07 0.66 16.70
C ASN A 139 4.75 -0.07 17.89
N GLY A 140 5.35 0.65 18.84
CA GLY A 140 6.07 0.13 20.00
C GLY A 140 7.57 -0.04 19.80
N ILE A 141 8.13 0.41 18.68
CA ILE A 141 9.54 0.27 18.30
C ILE A 141 10.08 1.68 17.98
N PRO A 142 10.83 2.31 18.89
CA PRO A 142 11.33 3.66 18.66
C PRO A 142 12.41 3.75 17.58
N ASN A 143 12.33 4.81 16.76
CA ASN A 143 13.26 5.19 15.69
C ASN A 143 13.41 4.09 14.63
N ASP A 144 12.30 3.43 14.29
CA ASP A 144 12.25 2.48 13.18
C ASP A 144 11.72 3.10 11.88
N GLU A 145 11.44 4.41 11.89
CA GLU A 145 10.84 5.20 10.82
C GLU A 145 9.36 4.87 10.56
N TYR A 146 8.67 4.12 11.43
CA TYR A 146 7.28 3.71 11.21
C TYR A 146 6.41 3.76 12.46
N VAL A 147 5.13 4.09 12.27
CA VAL A 147 4.08 3.87 13.28
C VAL A 147 2.97 3.00 12.72
N THR A 148 2.12 2.41 13.56
CA THR A 148 0.96 1.64 13.06
C THR A 148 -0.13 2.60 12.60
N THR A 149 -0.51 2.58 11.33
CA THR A 149 -1.50 3.52 10.75
C THR A 149 -2.85 3.49 11.48
N ALA A 150 -3.32 2.30 11.88
CA ALA A 150 -4.56 2.13 12.63
C ALA A 150 -4.54 2.77 14.04
N ASN A 151 -3.37 3.15 14.55
CA ASN A 151 -3.25 3.87 15.82
C ASN A 151 -3.37 5.39 15.65
N ILE A 152 -3.20 5.92 14.42
CA ILE A 152 -3.24 7.36 14.12
C ILE A 152 -4.45 7.78 13.27
N ASP A 153 -5.01 6.88 12.46
CA ASP A 153 -6.04 7.19 11.46
C ASP A 153 -7.36 7.71 12.05
N THR A 154 -7.61 7.43 13.34
CA THR A 154 -8.76 7.88 14.13
C THR A 154 -8.47 9.09 15.02
N ILE A 155 -7.23 9.56 15.10
CA ILE A 155 -6.85 10.68 15.96
C ILE A 155 -7.38 11.99 15.36
N THR A 156 -8.19 12.70 16.15
CA THR A 156 -8.84 13.94 15.73
C THR A 156 -8.09 15.21 16.12
N SER A 157 -7.15 15.11 17.06
CA SER A 157 -6.40 16.24 17.59
C SER A 157 -4.96 15.80 17.83
N LEU A 158 -4.00 16.51 17.23
CA LEU A 158 -2.58 16.25 17.40
C LEU A 158 -1.88 17.56 17.79
N ASP A 159 -1.13 17.49 18.89
CA ASP A 159 -0.38 18.62 19.45
C ASP A 159 1.09 18.24 19.57
N VAL A 160 1.91 18.73 18.66
CA VAL A 160 3.34 18.42 18.50
C VAL A 160 4.18 19.70 18.54
N ASP A 161 3.77 20.67 19.34
CA ASP A 161 4.43 21.97 19.47
C ASP A 161 5.80 21.88 20.16
N ASN A 162 6.75 22.71 19.73
CA ASN A 162 8.06 22.88 20.38
C ASN A 162 8.86 21.57 20.57
N LEU A 163 8.71 20.60 19.67
CA LEU A 163 9.35 19.29 19.74
C LEU A 163 10.65 19.16 18.92
N ASN A 164 11.08 20.26 18.28
CA ASN A 164 12.21 20.25 17.34
C ASN A 164 11.99 19.32 16.13
N ILE A 165 10.74 19.17 15.69
CA ILE A 165 10.39 18.40 14.49
C ILE A 165 10.81 19.20 13.26
N SER A 166 11.47 18.53 12.31
CA SER A 166 11.94 19.10 11.05
C SER A 166 11.17 18.60 9.84
N ASP A 167 10.56 17.42 9.95
CA ASP A 167 9.75 16.76 8.93
C ASP A 167 8.48 16.15 9.56
N LEU A 168 7.31 16.49 9.03
CA LEU A 168 6.01 15.94 9.45
C LEU A 168 5.48 14.86 8.49
N THR A 169 6.32 14.31 7.61
CA THR A 169 5.96 13.15 6.78
C THR A 169 5.32 12.06 7.65
N GLY A 170 4.20 11.51 7.17
CA GLY A 170 3.32 10.61 7.91
C GLY A 170 2.05 11.29 8.43
N ILE A 171 2.00 12.63 8.49
CA ILE A 171 0.80 13.39 8.89
C ILE A 171 -0.39 13.13 7.94
N GLU A 172 -0.13 12.79 6.68
CA GLU A 172 -1.13 12.48 5.67
C GLU A 172 -2.06 11.31 6.04
N ASP A 173 -1.58 10.39 6.91
CA ASP A 173 -2.31 9.21 7.34
C ASP A 173 -3.20 9.47 8.58
N PHE A 174 -3.13 10.66 9.18
CA PHE A 174 -4.07 11.11 10.22
C PHE A 174 -5.40 11.53 9.57
N SER A 175 -6.14 10.54 9.05
CA SER A 175 -7.31 10.76 8.19
C SER A 175 -8.49 11.46 8.88
N ALA A 176 -8.57 11.35 10.21
CA ALA A 176 -9.60 11.98 11.04
C ALA A 176 -9.16 13.32 11.65
N LEU A 177 -7.96 13.84 11.33
CA LEU A 177 -7.36 14.99 11.99
C LEU A 177 -8.15 16.27 11.75
N ASN A 178 -8.70 16.83 12.82
CA ASN A 178 -9.48 18.06 12.82
C ASN A 178 -8.69 19.26 13.37
N TYR A 179 -7.80 19.02 14.33
CA TYR A 179 -6.92 20.02 14.92
C TYR A 179 -5.46 19.55 14.82
N LEU A 180 -4.60 20.39 14.24
CA LEU A 180 -3.15 20.19 14.23
C LEU A 180 -2.45 21.43 14.78
N ASN A 181 -1.71 21.24 15.88
CA ASN A 181 -0.74 22.20 16.36
C ASN A 181 0.69 21.67 16.14
N CYS A 182 1.47 22.37 15.33
CA CYS A 182 2.88 22.11 15.10
C CYS A 182 3.74 23.38 15.28
N ASP A 183 3.29 24.32 16.10
CA ASP A 183 3.98 25.56 16.42
C ASP A 183 5.41 25.34 16.96
N GLY A 184 6.32 26.28 16.69
CA GLY A 184 7.65 26.32 17.32
C GLY A 184 8.58 25.16 16.91
N ASN A 185 8.42 24.66 15.68
CA ASN A 185 9.23 23.58 15.12
C ASN A 185 10.21 24.11 14.05
N GLN A 186 10.85 23.21 13.30
CA GLN A 186 11.85 23.54 12.28
C GLN A 186 11.37 23.19 10.86
N LEU A 187 10.06 23.11 10.65
CA LEU A 187 9.47 22.66 9.39
C LEU A 187 9.82 23.62 8.25
N THR A 188 10.35 23.09 7.15
CA THR A 188 10.58 23.86 5.91
C THR A 188 9.48 23.64 4.87
N SER A 189 8.72 22.56 5.04
CA SER A 189 7.52 22.22 4.28
C SER A 189 6.49 21.57 5.18
N LEU A 190 5.22 21.74 4.84
CA LEU A 190 4.09 21.09 5.50
C LEU A 190 3.08 20.69 4.42
N ASP A 191 2.87 19.38 4.24
CA ASP A 191 1.85 18.84 3.36
C ASP A 191 0.70 18.27 4.20
N VAL A 192 -0.43 18.97 4.21
CA VAL A 192 -1.67 18.56 4.88
C VAL A 192 -2.76 18.21 3.87
N SER A 193 -2.40 17.92 2.62
CA SER A 193 -3.36 17.78 1.53
C SER A 193 -4.31 16.57 1.68
N GLN A 194 -3.93 15.56 2.45
CA GLN A 194 -4.78 14.41 2.76
C GLN A 194 -5.63 14.61 4.03
N ASN A 195 -5.31 15.59 4.88
CA ASN A 195 -6.08 15.92 6.08
C ASN A 195 -7.31 16.79 5.72
N THR A 196 -8.18 16.23 4.89
CA THR A 196 -9.33 16.95 4.27
C THR A 196 -10.39 17.41 5.28
N VAL A 197 -10.39 16.84 6.49
CA VAL A 197 -11.29 17.20 7.60
C VAL A 197 -10.66 18.18 8.60
N LEU A 198 -9.45 18.66 8.33
CA LEU A 198 -8.75 19.64 9.16
C LEU A 198 -9.54 20.94 9.23
N TYR A 199 -9.77 21.41 10.45
CA TYR A 199 -10.57 22.59 10.77
C TYR A 199 -9.72 23.70 11.40
N VAL A 200 -8.75 23.33 12.25
CA VAL A 200 -7.73 24.23 12.80
C VAL A 200 -6.33 23.77 12.42
N LEU A 201 -5.51 24.72 11.96
CA LEU A 201 -4.07 24.54 11.74
C LEU A 201 -3.28 25.65 12.44
N GLU A 202 -2.44 25.26 13.38
CA GLU A 202 -1.45 26.11 14.05
C GLU A 202 -0.06 25.65 13.61
N CYS A 203 0.66 26.51 12.87
CA CYS A 203 1.97 26.20 12.29
C CYS A 203 2.96 27.39 12.38
N GLY A 204 2.77 28.25 13.37
CA GLY A 204 3.60 29.40 13.64
C GLY A 204 5.00 29.07 14.13
N GLY A 205 5.93 30.01 13.99
CA GLY A 205 7.31 29.85 14.47
C GLY A 205 8.06 28.69 13.81
N ASN A 206 7.80 28.45 12.52
CA ASN A 206 8.46 27.45 11.69
C ASN A 206 9.29 28.12 10.57
N ASN A 207 9.84 27.34 9.64
CA ASN A 207 10.62 27.82 8.50
C ASN A 207 9.88 27.63 7.16
N LEU A 208 8.55 27.64 7.16
CA LEU A 208 7.75 27.38 5.97
C LEU A 208 7.89 28.51 4.95
N ILE A 209 8.19 28.17 3.69
CA ILE A 209 8.29 29.14 2.58
C ILE A 209 6.98 29.21 1.77
N LYS A 210 6.22 28.10 1.78
CA LYS A 210 4.93 27.98 1.11
C LYS A 210 4.05 27.06 1.94
N LEU A 211 2.77 27.41 2.03
CA LEU A 211 1.73 26.56 2.56
C LEU A 211 0.59 26.49 1.53
N ASP A 212 0.23 25.29 1.10
CA ASP A 212 -0.83 25.04 0.13
C ASP A 212 -2.01 24.36 0.84
N LEU A 213 -3.12 25.07 0.96
CA LEU A 213 -4.31 24.62 1.68
C LEU A 213 -5.49 24.37 0.74
N SER A 214 -5.22 24.26 -0.56
CA SER A 214 -6.26 24.08 -1.59
C SER A 214 -7.07 22.79 -1.43
N ASN A 215 -6.52 21.80 -0.71
CA ASN A 215 -7.16 20.51 -0.42
C ASN A 215 -7.76 20.42 1.01
N ASN A 216 -7.82 21.52 1.76
CA ASN A 216 -8.38 21.57 3.12
C ASN A 216 -9.66 22.44 3.14
N PRO A 217 -10.75 22.02 2.47
CA PRO A 217 -11.94 22.84 2.27
C PRO A 217 -12.71 23.17 3.56
N ASN A 218 -12.43 22.44 4.65
CA ASN A 218 -13.10 22.60 5.94
C ASN A 218 -12.28 23.46 6.93
N LEU A 219 -11.12 23.98 6.52
CA LEU A 219 -10.27 24.78 7.40
C LEU A 219 -10.91 26.15 7.67
N GLU A 220 -11.19 26.44 8.93
CA GLU A 220 -11.78 27.73 9.36
C GLU A 220 -10.80 28.57 10.19
N GLU A 221 -9.85 27.93 10.87
CA GLU A 221 -8.88 28.59 11.74
C GLU A 221 -7.45 28.28 11.28
N LEU A 222 -6.71 29.33 10.90
CA LEU A 222 -5.32 29.23 10.46
C LEU A 222 -4.46 30.21 11.26
N HIS A 223 -3.49 29.69 12.00
CA HIS A 223 -2.51 30.47 12.75
C HIS A 223 -1.09 30.05 12.38
N CYS A 224 -0.46 30.78 11.46
CA CYS A 224 0.93 30.49 11.07
C CYS A 224 1.83 31.73 11.05
N PRO A 225 1.88 32.52 12.15
CA PRO A 225 2.79 33.66 12.23
C PRO A 225 4.26 33.21 12.21
N GLU A 226 5.19 34.13 11.96
CA GLU A 226 6.62 33.86 12.13
C GLU A 226 7.15 32.67 11.28
N ASN A 227 6.74 32.64 10.00
CA ASN A 227 7.32 31.80 8.94
C ASN A 227 8.14 32.66 7.95
N LEU A 228 8.85 32.04 6.97
CA LEU A 228 9.78 32.72 6.06
C LEU A 228 9.14 33.36 4.82
#